data_AF-A0A6P7Y4M6-F1
#
_entry.id   AF-A0A6P7Y4M6-F1
#
_cell.length_a   1.000
_cell.length_b   1.000
_cell.length_c   1.000
_cell.angle_alpha   90.00
_cell.angle_beta   90.00
_cell.angle_gamma   90.00
#
_symmetry.space_group_name_H-M   'P 1'
#
loop_
_entity.id
_entity.type
_entity.pdbx_description
1 polymer ?
#
loop_
_entity_poly.entity_id
_entity_poly.type
_entity_poly.pdbx_seq_one_letter_code
_entity_poly.pdbx_strand_id
1 'polypeptide(L)'
;MRVVNMPTIDKQFSDITDIFNEQQEHHLTMEESIRELKKSYDCTSNCSLIGCIEAIKREHGDWDVKVCMEGYNFSLWVQDEKEDMVPAKLEQARVQVQKLSRATKLIISTETKLQEMLYAVLQNKSQLSERVKKANPEYLDQVRLEGNLQENFQKIDQIKKLSRLYEEDAKRVLTEMAEQAGVSL
;
A
#
# COMPACT_ATOMS: atom_id res chain seq x y z
N MET A 1 -5.60 5.37 18.26
CA MET A 1 -6.88 4.79 18.73
C MET A 1 -7.22 5.36 20.11
N ARG A 2 -8.48 5.29 20.57
CA ARG A 2 -8.86 5.66 21.95
C ARG A 2 -8.58 4.50 22.91
N VAL A 3 -8.19 4.80 24.14
CA VAL A 3 -7.86 3.79 25.14
C VAL A 3 -9.15 3.26 25.80
N VAL A 4 -9.27 1.94 25.91
CA VAL A 4 -10.38 1.23 26.56
C VAL A 4 -9.98 0.62 27.91
N ASN A 5 -8.82 0.99 28.45
CA ASN A 5 -8.28 0.54 29.74
C ASN A 5 -8.18 -0.98 29.87
N MET A 6 -7.93 -1.66 28.74
CA MET A 6 -7.73 -3.10 28.69
C MET A 6 -6.55 -3.38 27.79
N PRO A 7 -5.34 -3.64 28.35
CA PRO A 7 -4.10 -3.72 27.58
C PRO A 7 -4.17 -4.67 26.39
N THR A 8 -4.85 -5.81 26.52
CA THR A 8 -5.01 -6.76 25.42
C THR A 8 -5.86 -6.22 24.27
N ILE A 9 -6.92 -5.47 24.58
CA ILE A 9 -7.82 -4.88 23.57
C ILE A 9 -7.15 -3.64 22.96
N ASP A 10 -6.56 -2.79 23.80
CA ASP A 10 -5.81 -1.61 23.35
C ASP A 10 -4.69 -2.00 22.38
N LYS A 11 -3.97 -3.10 22.68
CA LYS A 11 -2.94 -3.65 21.80
C LYS A 11 -3.49 -4.10 20.44
N GLN A 12 -4.63 -4.79 20.39
CA GLN A 12 -5.25 -5.20 19.12
C GLN A 12 -5.52 -4.00 18.20
N PHE A 13 -6.07 -2.91 18.76
CA PHE A 13 -6.34 -1.70 17.99
C PHE A 13 -5.05 -0.95 17.59
N SER A 14 -4.03 -0.95 18.45
CA SER A 14 -2.72 -0.36 18.13
C SER A 14 -2.03 -1.13 17.00
N ASP A 15 -1.90 -2.45 17.13
CA ASP A 15 -1.21 -3.28 16.14
C ASP A 15 -1.84 -3.15 14.74
N ILE A 16 -3.17 -3.01 14.66
CA ILE A 16 -3.87 -2.72 13.39
C ILE A 16 -3.49 -1.34 12.85
N THR A 17 -3.47 -0.33 13.72
CA THR A 17 -3.15 1.05 13.33
C THR A 17 -1.72 1.13 12.80
N ASP A 18 -0.78 0.46 13.45
CA ASP A 18 0.63 0.48 13.07
C ASP A 18 0.85 -0.14 11.68
N ILE A 19 0.27 -1.32 11.43
CA ILE A 19 0.35 -1.98 10.12
C ILE A 19 -0.37 -1.17 9.03
N PHE A 20 -1.52 -0.59 9.34
CA PHE A 20 -2.23 0.26 8.38
C PHE A 20 -1.45 1.53 8.04
N ASN A 21 -0.80 2.16 9.03
CA ASN A 21 0.03 3.33 8.78
C ASN A 21 1.22 2.98 7.86
N GLU A 22 1.88 1.85 8.08
CA GLU A 22 2.93 1.34 7.18
C GLU A 22 2.38 1.13 5.75
N GLN A 23 1.22 0.49 5.62
CA GLN A 23 0.56 0.30 4.32
C GLN A 23 0.23 1.64 3.64
N GLN A 24 -0.25 2.62 4.40
CA GLN A 24 -0.54 3.97 3.90
C GLN A 24 0.72 4.68 3.42
N GLU A 25 1.83 4.62 4.15
CA GLU A 25 3.11 5.20 3.73
C GLU A 25 3.62 4.57 2.43
N HIS A 26 3.46 3.25 2.28
CA HIS A 26 3.79 2.55 1.04
C HIS A 26 2.87 2.99 -0.11
N HIS A 27 1.57 3.15 0.12
CA HIS A 27 0.63 3.65 -0.88
C HIS A 27 1.00 5.07 -1.35
N LEU A 28 1.30 5.98 -0.43
CA LEU A 28 1.77 7.32 -0.78
C LEU A 28 3.08 7.30 -1.59
N THR A 29 4.02 6.42 -1.24
CA THR A 29 5.27 6.24 -1.98
C THR A 29 5.02 5.73 -3.40
N MET A 30 4.07 4.81 -3.56
CA MET A 30 3.63 4.28 -4.86
C MET A 30 3.03 5.40 -5.73
N GLU A 31 2.12 6.20 -5.18
CA GLU A 31 1.50 7.32 -5.90
C GLU A 31 2.52 8.41 -6.29
N GLU A 32 3.45 8.74 -5.39
CA GLU A 32 4.55 9.68 -5.65
C GLU A 32 5.42 9.18 -6.81
N SER A 33 5.85 7.92 -6.77
CA SER A 33 6.70 7.34 -7.81
C SER A 33 6.04 7.37 -9.18
N ILE A 34 4.73 7.05 -9.25
CA ILE A 34 3.94 7.13 -10.49
C ILE A 34 3.86 8.58 -10.98
N ARG A 35 3.59 9.54 -10.08
CA ARG A 35 3.47 10.95 -10.44
C ARG A 35 4.80 11.53 -10.91
N GLU A 36 5.91 11.20 -10.26
CA GLU A 36 7.26 11.62 -10.65
C GLU A 36 7.62 11.05 -12.03
N LEU A 37 7.31 9.77 -12.30
CA LEU A 37 7.49 9.17 -13.63
C LEU A 37 6.68 9.93 -14.71
N LYS A 38 5.37 10.13 -14.47
CA LYS A 38 4.51 10.84 -15.43
C LYS A 38 5.00 12.26 -15.70
N LYS A 39 5.43 12.97 -14.65
CA LYS A 39 5.96 14.34 -14.77
C LYS A 39 7.24 14.37 -15.58
N SER A 40 8.17 13.45 -15.36
CA SER A 40 9.44 13.42 -16.07
C SER A 40 9.27 13.17 -17.57
N TYR A 41 8.29 12.37 -17.97
CA TYR A 41 8.05 11.98 -19.37
C TYR A 41 6.85 12.68 -20.00
N ASP A 42 6.45 13.83 -19.45
CA ASP A 42 5.34 14.67 -19.94
C ASP A 42 4.05 13.88 -20.23
N CYS A 43 3.81 12.82 -19.45
CA CYS A 43 2.62 11.99 -19.57
C CYS A 43 1.43 12.74 -18.96
N THR A 44 0.29 12.72 -19.65
CA THR A 44 -0.93 13.34 -19.13
C THR A 44 -1.32 12.71 -17.80
N SER A 45 -1.99 13.47 -16.92
CA SER A 45 -2.43 12.97 -15.60
C SER A 45 -3.25 11.68 -15.70
N ASN A 46 -4.01 11.55 -16.78
CA ASN A 46 -4.91 10.43 -17.06
C ASN A 46 -4.24 9.29 -17.86
N CYS A 47 -2.97 9.44 -18.24
CA CYS A 47 -2.20 8.38 -18.90
C CYS A 47 -2.06 7.18 -17.94
N SER A 48 -2.24 5.96 -18.45
CA SER A 48 -1.97 4.74 -17.67
C SER A 48 -0.48 4.62 -17.37
N LEU A 49 -0.12 3.79 -16.40
CA LEU A 49 1.28 3.51 -16.12
C LEU A 49 1.93 2.78 -17.31
N ILE A 50 1.18 1.89 -17.99
CA ILE A 50 1.55 1.32 -19.29
C ILE A 50 1.96 2.40 -20.30
N GLY A 51 1.10 3.39 -20.55
CA GLY A 51 1.38 4.44 -21.52
C GLY A 51 2.60 5.28 -21.13
N CYS A 52 2.81 5.49 -19.83
CA CYS A 52 4.01 6.14 -19.31
C CYS A 52 5.28 5.32 -19.59
N ILE A 53 5.26 3.99 -19.37
CA ILE A 53 6.39 3.12 -19.68
C ILE A 53 6.67 3.08 -21.18
N GLU A 54 5.65 3.07 -22.03
CA GLU A 54 5.82 3.14 -23.48
C GLU A 54 6.46 4.47 -23.93
N ALA A 55 6.13 5.58 -23.26
CA ALA A 55 6.78 6.86 -23.52
C ALA A 55 8.28 6.81 -23.17
N ILE A 56 8.64 6.19 -22.04
CA ILE A 56 10.04 5.96 -21.64
C ILE A 56 10.78 5.14 -22.71
N LYS A 57 10.19 4.02 -23.13
CA LYS A 57 10.76 3.13 -24.16
C LYS A 57 10.96 3.87 -25.49
N ARG A 58 10.02 4.75 -25.87
CA ARG A 58 10.10 5.55 -27.10
C ARG A 58 11.17 6.64 -27.03
N GLU A 59 11.24 7.36 -25.92
CA GLU A 59 12.25 8.43 -25.72
C GLU A 59 13.66 7.86 -25.67
N HIS A 60 13.84 6.66 -25.12
CA HIS A 60 15.13 6.00 -24.98
C HIS A 60 15.28 4.75 -25.87
N GLY A 61 14.75 4.78 -27.10
CA GLY A 61 14.76 3.63 -28.01
C GLY A 61 16.15 3.02 -28.25
N ASP A 62 17.21 3.83 -28.25
CA ASP A 62 18.61 3.39 -28.44
C ASP A 62 19.19 2.59 -27.26
N TRP A 63 18.43 2.45 -26.17
CA TRP A 63 18.83 1.82 -24.91
C TRP A 63 18.19 0.45 -24.65
N ASP A 64 17.33 -0.02 -25.58
CA ASP A 64 16.60 -1.29 -25.48
C ASP A 64 15.91 -1.48 -24.11
N VAL A 65 15.19 -0.44 -23.67
CA VAL A 65 14.54 -0.41 -22.35
C VAL A 65 13.46 -1.48 -22.25
N LYS A 66 13.54 -2.34 -21.23
CA LYS A 66 12.56 -3.41 -20.97
C LYS A 66 12.05 -3.35 -19.54
N VAL A 67 10.81 -3.80 -19.34
CA VAL A 67 10.31 -4.11 -18.00
C VAL A 67 10.65 -5.57 -17.73
N CYS A 68 11.33 -5.81 -16.62
CA CYS A 68 11.60 -7.15 -16.13
C CYS A 68 10.80 -7.39 -14.85
N MET A 69 10.33 -8.61 -14.65
CA MET A 69 9.49 -8.97 -13.51
C MET A 69 9.96 -10.30 -12.91
N GLU A 70 10.07 -10.35 -11.59
CA GLU A 70 10.43 -11.53 -10.82
C GLU A 70 9.51 -11.62 -9.58
N GLY A 71 8.51 -12.50 -9.65
CA GLY A 71 7.44 -12.56 -8.66
C GLY A 71 6.71 -11.22 -8.58
N TYR A 72 6.65 -10.63 -7.39
CA TYR A 72 6.05 -9.30 -7.18
C TYR A 72 7.03 -8.13 -7.38
N ASN A 73 8.30 -8.41 -7.70
CA ASN A 73 9.27 -7.36 -8.01
C ASN A 73 9.25 -7.06 -9.52
N PHE A 74 9.46 -5.80 -9.89
CA PHE A 74 9.64 -5.38 -11.26
C PHE A 74 10.64 -4.22 -11.35
N SER A 75 11.29 -4.08 -12.50
CA SER A 75 12.32 -3.07 -12.73
C SER A 75 12.40 -2.67 -14.20
N LEU A 76 12.98 -1.50 -14.47
CA LEU A 76 13.42 -1.14 -15.82
C LEU A 76 14.86 -1.64 -16.03
N TRP A 77 15.00 -2.57 -16.98
CA TRP A 77 16.27 -3.06 -17.47
C TRP A 77 16.72 -2.26 -18.70
N VAL A 78 18.02 -2.04 -18.79
CA VAL A 78 18.72 -1.37 -19.89
C VAL A 78 19.90 -2.24 -20.28
N GLN A 79 20.31 -2.24 -21.55
CA GLN A 79 21.39 -3.12 -22.01
C GLN A 79 22.75 -2.75 -21.37
N ASP A 80 23.39 -3.73 -20.73
CA ASP A 80 24.59 -3.59 -19.88
C ASP A 80 25.82 -2.99 -20.58
N GLU A 81 25.91 -3.02 -21.91
CA GLU A 81 27.04 -2.45 -22.67
C GLU A 81 27.15 -0.91 -22.57
N LYS A 82 26.16 -0.24 -21.98
CA LYS A 82 26.12 1.23 -21.86
C LYS A 82 25.87 1.73 -20.43
N GLU A 83 26.04 0.90 -19.40
CA GLU A 83 25.62 1.23 -18.02
C GLU A 83 26.27 2.53 -17.49
N ASP A 84 27.55 2.78 -17.84
CA ASP A 84 28.27 4.02 -17.49
C ASP A 84 27.80 5.28 -18.23
N MET A 85 26.89 5.16 -19.21
CA MET A 85 26.40 6.26 -20.04
C MET A 85 24.88 6.44 -20.00
N VAL A 86 24.18 5.73 -19.11
CA VAL A 86 22.71 5.80 -19.01
C VAL A 86 22.28 7.27 -18.81
N PRO A 87 21.36 7.80 -19.63
CA PRO A 87 20.92 9.18 -19.50
C PRO A 87 20.34 9.42 -18.10
N ALA A 88 20.69 10.54 -17.48
CA ALA A 88 20.25 10.85 -16.11
C ALA A 88 18.73 10.73 -15.92
N LYS A 89 17.95 11.09 -16.95
CA LYS A 89 16.49 10.97 -16.96
C LYS A 89 16.03 9.50 -16.92
N LEU A 90 16.68 8.62 -17.69
CA LEU A 90 16.39 7.18 -17.70
C LEU A 90 16.81 6.52 -16.38
N GLU A 91 17.93 6.93 -15.79
CA GLU A 91 18.36 6.44 -14.49
C GLU A 91 17.38 6.86 -13.37
N GLN A 92 16.89 8.11 -13.41
CA GLN A 92 15.81 8.54 -12.53
C GLN A 92 14.55 7.69 -12.72
N ALA A 93 14.19 7.34 -13.96
CA ALA A 93 13.07 6.45 -14.23
C ALA A 93 13.27 5.06 -13.60
N ARG A 94 14.48 4.47 -13.71
CA ARG A 94 14.83 3.19 -13.07
C ARG A 94 14.64 3.26 -11.56
N VAL A 95 15.14 4.31 -10.91
CA VAL A 95 14.98 4.54 -9.47
C VAL A 95 13.50 4.65 -9.08
N GLN A 96 12.69 5.38 -9.86
CA GLN A 96 11.27 5.50 -9.55
C GLN A 96 10.51 4.19 -9.75
N VAL A 97 10.82 3.41 -10.79
CA VAL A 97 10.22 2.09 -10.97
C VAL A 97 10.63 1.12 -9.87
N GLN A 98 11.87 1.20 -9.36
CA GLN A 98 12.30 0.40 -8.21
C GLN A 98 11.55 0.79 -6.92
N LYS A 99 11.40 2.09 -6.63
CA LYS A 99 10.61 2.56 -5.48
C LYS A 99 9.15 2.11 -5.60
N LEU A 100 8.58 2.28 -6.78
CA LEU A 100 7.23 1.83 -7.13
C LEU A 100 7.09 0.32 -6.87
N SER A 101 8.01 -0.50 -7.39
CA SER A 101 7.99 -1.94 -7.18
C SER A 101 8.06 -2.34 -5.72
N ARG A 102 8.98 -1.74 -4.96
CA ARG A 102 9.10 -2.00 -3.51
C ARG A 102 7.82 -1.63 -2.77
N ALA A 103 7.26 -0.46 -3.05
CA ALA A 103 6.03 0.01 -2.41
C ALA A 103 4.84 -0.91 -2.72
N THR A 104 4.63 -1.24 -4.00
CA THR A 104 3.59 -2.18 -4.45
C THR A 104 3.71 -3.54 -3.76
N LYS A 105 4.92 -4.11 -3.72
CA LYS A 105 5.18 -5.39 -3.05
C LYS A 105 4.86 -5.34 -1.56
N LEU A 106 5.24 -4.25 -0.87
CA LEU A 106 5.01 -4.13 0.57
C LEU A 106 3.51 -4.06 0.89
N ILE A 107 2.72 -3.30 0.12
CA ILE A 107 1.26 -3.25 0.26
C ILE A 107 0.66 -4.66 0.13
N ILE A 108 1.02 -5.39 -0.92
CA ILE A 108 0.53 -6.76 -1.18
C ILE A 108 0.94 -7.70 -0.03
N SER A 109 2.19 -7.60 0.45
CA SER A 109 2.69 -8.47 1.53
C SER A 109 1.95 -8.29 2.86
N THR A 110 1.40 -7.09 3.10
CA THR A 110 0.64 -6.77 4.32
C THR A 110 -0.84 -7.09 4.24
N GLU A 111 -1.37 -7.36 3.04
CA GLU A 111 -2.81 -7.55 2.77
C GLU A 111 -3.43 -8.59 3.71
N THR A 112 -2.95 -9.83 3.65
CA THR A 112 -3.55 -10.95 4.40
C THR A 112 -3.54 -10.69 5.91
N LYS A 113 -2.40 -10.25 6.44
CA LYS A 113 -2.23 -9.99 7.88
C LYS A 113 -3.18 -8.89 8.36
N LEU A 114 -3.21 -7.76 7.64
CA LEU A 114 -4.07 -6.64 8.03
C LEU A 114 -5.55 -7.02 7.92
N GLN A 115 -5.95 -7.69 6.83
CA GLN A 115 -7.32 -8.18 6.67
C GLN A 115 -7.73 -9.11 7.83
N GLU A 116 -6.92 -10.10 8.17
CA GLU A 116 -7.22 -11.04 9.28
C GLU A 116 -7.42 -10.30 10.61
N MET A 117 -6.55 -9.33 10.93
CA MET A 117 -6.65 -8.54 12.16
C MET A 117 -7.92 -7.69 12.18
N LEU A 118 -8.25 -7.05 11.05
CA LEU A 118 -9.48 -6.28 10.89
C LEU A 118 -10.73 -7.17 11.06
N TYR A 119 -10.76 -8.33 10.41
CA TYR A 119 -11.88 -9.27 10.54
C TYR A 119 -12.03 -9.81 11.96
N ALA A 120 -10.92 -10.16 12.63
CA ALA A 120 -10.94 -10.65 14.00
C ALA A 120 -11.56 -9.64 14.97
N VAL A 121 -11.23 -8.34 14.84
CA VAL A 121 -11.81 -7.29 15.69
C VAL A 121 -13.28 -7.04 15.34
N LEU A 122 -13.62 -6.97 14.05
CA LEU A 122 -14.98 -6.66 13.61
C LEU A 122 -15.99 -7.78 13.91
N GLN A 123 -15.59 -9.05 13.84
CA GLN A 123 -16.45 -10.19 14.17
C GLN A 123 -16.71 -10.31 15.67
N ASN A 124 -15.75 -9.88 16.50
CA ASN A 124 -15.84 -9.99 17.96
C ASN A 124 -16.36 -8.73 18.65
N LYS A 125 -17.01 -7.81 17.91
CA LYS A 125 -17.51 -6.52 18.44
C LYS A 125 -18.32 -6.68 19.74
N SER A 126 -19.34 -7.55 19.72
CA SER A 126 -20.22 -7.77 20.88
C SER A 126 -19.47 -8.34 22.09
N GLN A 127 -18.59 -9.31 21.86
CA GLN A 127 -17.78 -9.93 22.89
C GLN A 127 -16.79 -8.93 23.50
N LEU A 128 -16.14 -8.10 22.69
CA LEU A 128 -15.22 -7.06 23.16
C LEU A 128 -15.96 -6.02 23.99
N SER A 129 -17.16 -5.58 23.56
CA SER A 129 -18.00 -4.67 24.34
C SER A 129 -18.40 -5.26 25.69
N GLU A 130 -18.82 -6.54 25.72
CA GLU A 130 -19.17 -7.22 26.97
C GLU A 130 -17.97 -7.34 27.92
N ARG A 131 -16.77 -7.62 27.38
CA ARG A 131 -15.53 -7.68 28.17
C ARG A 131 -15.18 -6.33 28.78
N VAL A 132 -15.25 -5.24 28.01
CA VAL A 132 -15.00 -3.88 28.52
C VAL A 132 -16.00 -3.51 29.61
N LYS A 133 -17.28 -3.84 29.41
CA LYS A 133 -18.34 -3.63 30.41
C LYS A 133 -18.10 -4.40 31.70
N LYS A 134 -17.73 -5.68 31.62
CA LYS A 134 -17.48 -6.53 32.81
C LYS A 134 -16.22 -6.12 33.57
N ALA A 135 -15.19 -5.65 32.87
CA ALA A 135 -13.93 -5.26 33.48
C ALA A 135 -14.00 -3.91 34.21
N ASN A 136 -14.99 -3.07 33.88
CA ASN A 136 -15.11 -1.70 34.41
C ASN A 136 -16.49 -1.50 35.05
N PRO A 137 -16.66 -1.86 36.34
CA PRO A 137 -17.98 -1.86 37.00
C PRO A 137 -18.47 -0.46 37.39
N GLU A 138 -17.60 0.55 37.41
CA GLU A 138 -18.00 1.92 37.69
C GLU A 138 -18.74 2.52 36.48
N TYR A 139 -20.01 2.90 36.67
CA TYR A 139 -20.91 3.27 35.59
C TYR A 139 -20.40 4.40 34.68
N LEU A 140 -19.84 5.47 35.24
CA LEU A 140 -19.35 6.60 34.43
C LEU A 140 -18.14 6.22 33.59
N ASP A 141 -17.22 5.46 34.17
CA ASP A 141 -16.05 4.95 33.45
C ASP A 141 -16.44 3.91 32.41
N GLN A 142 -17.40 3.05 32.72
CA GLN A 142 -17.97 2.09 31.78
C GLN A 142 -18.54 2.79 30.53
N VAL A 143 -19.37 3.82 30.71
CA VAL A 143 -19.96 4.60 29.59
C VAL A 143 -18.87 5.24 28.73
N ARG A 144 -17.86 5.84 29.35
CA ARG A 144 -16.72 6.44 28.65
C ARG A 144 -15.94 5.42 27.83
N LEU A 145 -15.63 4.26 28.41
CA LEU A 145 -14.82 3.22 27.77
C LEU A 145 -15.60 2.49 26.66
N GLU A 146 -16.90 2.28 26.83
CA GLU A 146 -17.77 1.77 25.76
C GLU A 146 -17.84 2.75 24.58
N GLY A 147 -17.94 4.06 24.86
CA GLY A 147 -17.87 5.10 23.83
C GLY A 147 -16.55 5.07 23.06
N ASN A 148 -15.42 4.97 23.78
CA ASN A 148 -14.09 4.83 23.18
C ASN A 148 -13.98 3.58 22.28
N LEU A 149 -14.53 2.45 22.74
CA LEU A 149 -14.53 1.21 21.97
C LEU A 149 -15.36 1.34 20.68
N GLN A 150 -16.52 2.01 20.77
CA GLN A 150 -17.36 2.25 19.60
C GLN A 150 -16.68 3.17 18.57
N GLU A 151 -16.01 4.24 19.02
CA GLU A 151 -15.17 5.08 18.15
C GLU A 151 -14.08 4.27 17.46
N ASN A 152 -13.41 3.37 18.19
CA ASN A 152 -12.37 2.52 17.63
C ASN A 152 -12.93 1.57 16.55
N PHE A 153 -14.10 0.96 16.77
CA PHE A 153 -14.74 0.13 15.73
C PHE A 153 -15.07 0.91 14.46
N GLN A 154 -15.54 2.15 14.58
CA GLN A 154 -15.79 3.01 13.42
C GLN A 154 -14.51 3.28 12.64
N LYS A 155 -13.39 3.54 13.33
CA LYS A 155 -12.07 3.72 12.71
C LYS A 155 -11.57 2.44 12.04
N ILE A 156 -11.78 1.28 12.65
CA ILE A 156 -11.43 -0.02 12.04
C ILE A 156 -12.23 -0.26 10.76
N ASP A 157 -13.53 0.07 10.74
CA ASP A 157 -14.34 -0.01 9.53
C ASP A 157 -13.85 0.96 8.43
N GLN A 158 -13.33 2.14 8.79
CA GLN A 158 -12.70 3.08 7.84
C GLN A 158 -11.37 2.55 7.31
N ILE A 159 -10.49 2.08 8.19
CA ILE A 159 -9.20 1.45 7.86
C ILE A 159 -9.42 0.32 6.87
N LYS A 160 -10.40 -0.56 7.12
CA LYS A 160 -10.74 -1.66 6.22
C LYS A 160 -11.08 -1.21 4.80
N LYS A 161 -11.83 -0.11 4.66
CA LYS A 161 -12.20 0.44 3.35
C LYS A 161 -10.99 1.00 2.63
N LEU A 162 -10.14 1.76 3.34
CA LEU A 162 -8.94 2.37 2.76
C LEU A 162 -7.89 1.31 2.38
N SER A 163 -7.63 0.34 3.26
CA SER A 163 -6.73 -0.79 3.01
C SER A 163 -7.08 -1.51 1.71
N ARG A 164 -8.37 -1.78 1.50
CA ARG A 164 -8.85 -2.42 0.28
C ARG A 164 -8.58 -1.58 -0.97
N LEU A 165 -8.77 -0.26 -0.91
CA LEU A 165 -8.46 0.63 -2.02
C LEU A 165 -6.95 0.61 -2.34
N TYR A 166 -6.10 0.65 -1.31
CA TYR A 166 -4.65 0.59 -1.47
C TYR A 166 -4.20 -0.73 -2.10
N GLU A 167 -4.82 -1.85 -1.70
CA GLU A 167 -4.59 -3.18 -2.27
C GLU A 167 -5.05 -3.26 -3.74
N GLU A 168 -6.23 -2.72 -4.07
CA GLU A 168 -6.75 -2.67 -5.45
C GLU A 168 -5.83 -1.83 -6.36
N ASP A 169 -5.32 -0.71 -5.86
CA ASP A 169 -4.36 0.13 -6.58
C ASP A 169 -3.02 -0.59 -6.79
N ALA A 170 -2.47 -1.25 -5.76
CA ALA A 170 -1.23 -2.01 -5.86
C ALA A 170 -1.35 -3.18 -6.84
N LYS A 171 -2.48 -3.90 -6.82
CA LYS A 171 -2.77 -4.99 -7.78
C LYS A 171 -2.87 -4.46 -9.21
N ARG A 172 -3.49 -3.28 -9.41
CA ARG A 172 -3.54 -2.64 -10.72
C ARG A 172 -2.13 -2.33 -11.26
N VAL A 173 -1.26 -1.73 -10.44
CA VAL A 173 0.14 -1.47 -10.80
C VAL A 173 0.86 -2.76 -11.19
N LEU A 174 0.71 -3.81 -10.37
CA LEU A 174 1.34 -5.10 -10.62
C LEU A 174 0.88 -5.71 -11.96
N THR A 175 -0.43 -5.69 -12.24
CA THR A 175 -1.00 -6.17 -13.50
C THR A 175 -0.49 -5.38 -14.70
N GLU A 176 -0.45 -4.04 -14.60
CA GLU A 176 0.08 -3.18 -15.66
C GLU A 176 1.57 -3.48 -15.94
N MET A 177 2.36 -3.76 -14.89
CA MET A 177 3.78 -4.13 -15.04
C MET A 177 3.98 -5.53 -15.60
N ALA A 178 3.15 -6.49 -15.22
CA ALA A 178 3.17 -7.84 -15.76
C ALA A 178 2.85 -7.83 -17.27
N GLU A 179 1.87 -7.03 -17.69
CA GLU A 179 1.56 -6.82 -19.10
C GLU A 179 2.76 -6.23 -19.85
N GLN A 180 3.42 -5.22 -19.28
CA GLN A 180 4.62 -4.63 -19.88
C GLN A 180 5.83 -5.58 -19.94
N ALA A 181 5.89 -6.55 -19.04
CA ALA A 181 6.92 -7.59 -19.00
C ALA A 181 6.56 -8.81 -19.86
N GLY A 182 5.33 -8.91 -20.38
CA GLY A 182 4.85 -10.08 -21.11
C GLY A 182 4.62 -11.32 -20.23
N VAL A 183 4.29 -11.11 -18.95
CA VAL A 183 4.08 -12.18 -17.94
C VAL A 183 2.59 -12.23 -17.55
N SER A 184 2.05 -13.44 -17.34
CA SER A 184 0.73 -13.63 -16.71
C SER A 184 0.89 -13.76 -15.20
N LEU A 185 0.08 -13.01 -14.45
CA LEU A 185 -0.06 -13.12 -12.98
C LEU A 185 -1.02 -14.24 -12.59
#